data_AF-A0A7W1NJY0-F1
#
_entry.id   AF-A0A7W1NJY0-F1
#
_cell.length_a   1.000
_cell.length_b   1.000
_cell.length_c   1.000
_cell.angle_alpha   90.00
_cell.angle_beta   90.00
_cell.angle_gamma   90.00
#
_symmetry.space_group_name_H-M   'P 1'
#
loop_
_entity.id
_entity.type
_entity.pdbx_description
1 polymer ?
#
loop_
_entity_poly.entity_id
_entity_poly.type
_entity_poly.pdbx_seq_one_letter_code
_entity_poly.pdbx_strand_id
1 'polypeptide(L)'
;MIIPEHIMQGVAALVLQEGREVFTRAEIRKHLSIEEGKWNASYNPTFQGMRLDQPGGAPNVNQRFRNVFRQVKHGEHTLTEYGKQLIQEFID
;
A
#
# COMPACT_ATOMS: atom_id res chain seq x y z
N MET A 1 -6.20 14.55 0.03
CA MET A 1 -5.58 13.23 0.23
C MET A 1 -4.81 12.85 -1.01
N ILE A 2 -3.53 12.51 -0.87
CA ILE A 2 -2.68 12.05 -1.97
C ILE A 2 -2.78 10.51 -2.13
N ILE A 3 -2.37 9.98 -3.28
CA ILE A 3 -2.46 8.53 -3.57
C ILE A 3 -1.83 7.65 -2.48
N PRO A 4 -0.63 7.95 -1.94
CA PRO A 4 -0.07 7.17 -0.84
C PRO A 4 -0.96 7.12 0.41
N GLU A 5 -1.55 8.23 0.80
CA GLU A 5 -2.47 8.29 1.95
C GLU A 5 -3.72 7.45 1.70
N HIS A 6 -4.30 7.52 0.50
CA HIS A 6 -5.47 6.74 0.14
C HIS A 6 -5.17 5.23 0.11
N ILE A 7 -3.97 4.84 -0.37
CA ILE A 7 -3.47 3.46 -0.25
C ILE A 7 -3.36 3.06 1.21
N MET A 8 -2.77 3.90 2.07
CA MET A 8 -2.61 3.61 3.50
C MET A 8 -3.96 3.41 4.20
N GLN A 9 -4.98 4.19 3.87
CA GLN A 9 -6.33 3.97 4.38
C GLN A 9 -6.90 2.61 3.98
N GLY A 10 -6.76 2.23 2.70
CA GLY A 10 -7.23 0.93 2.23
C GLY A 10 -6.51 -0.23 2.91
N VAL A 11 -5.21 -0.09 3.16
CA VAL A 11 -4.44 -1.08 3.92
C VAL A 11 -4.83 -1.07 5.40
N ALA A 12 -5.10 0.09 6.00
CA ALA A 12 -5.47 0.20 7.41
C ALA A 12 -6.76 -0.55 7.69
N ALA A 13 -7.76 -0.45 6.81
CA ALA A 13 -8.97 -1.24 6.93
C ALA A 13 -8.70 -2.76 6.87
N LEU A 14 -7.92 -3.22 5.87
CA LEU A 14 -7.57 -4.63 5.75
C LEU A 14 -6.80 -5.16 6.98
N VAL A 15 -5.80 -4.41 7.45
CA VAL A 15 -4.90 -4.88 8.51
C VAL A 15 -5.52 -4.73 9.90
N LEU A 16 -6.11 -3.56 10.19
CA LEU A 16 -6.56 -3.21 11.54
C LEU A 16 -8.00 -3.63 11.80
N GLN A 17 -8.89 -3.55 10.80
CA GLN A 17 -10.29 -3.92 10.97
C GLN A 17 -10.54 -5.40 10.63
N GLU A 18 -9.91 -5.91 9.56
CA GLU A 18 -10.08 -7.31 9.14
C GLU A 18 -8.99 -8.26 9.67
N GLY A 19 -7.97 -7.74 10.37
CA GLY A 19 -6.89 -8.55 10.96
C GLY A 19 -5.95 -9.20 9.94
N ARG A 20 -5.87 -8.66 8.72
CA ARG A 20 -5.07 -9.25 7.63
C ARG A 20 -3.60 -8.93 7.79
N GLU A 21 -2.76 -9.94 7.97
CA GLU A 21 -1.28 -9.75 7.95
C GLU A 21 -0.71 -9.66 6.53
N VAL A 22 -1.38 -10.30 5.56
CA VAL A 22 -0.99 -10.36 4.15
C VAL A 22 -2.16 -9.94 3.27
N PHE A 23 -1.85 -9.09 2.28
CA PHE A 23 -2.83 -8.52 1.37
C PHE A 23 -2.27 -8.36 -0.05
N THR A 24 -3.17 -8.25 -1.00
CA THR A 24 -2.86 -8.02 -2.41
C THR A 24 -3.24 -6.61 -2.84
N ARG A 25 -2.62 -6.13 -3.92
CA ARG A 25 -3.01 -4.87 -4.58
C ARG A 25 -4.48 -4.87 -5.03
N ALA A 26 -5.01 -6.03 -5.42
CA ALA A 26 -6.39 -6.19 -5.84
C ALA A 26 -7.38 -6.01 -4.68
N GLU A 27 -7.02 -6.47 -3.48
CA GLU A 27 -7.84 -6.29 -2.28
C GLU A 27 -7.89 -4.83 -1.85
N ILE A 28 -6.74 -4.13 -1.84
CA ILE A 28 -6.71 -2.69 -1.57
C ILE A 28 -7.59 -1.95 -2.57
N ARG A 29 -7.44 -2.24 -3.87
CA ARG A 29 -8.25 -1.64 -4.94
C ARG A 29 -9.75 -1.86 -4.72
N LYS A 30 -10.14 -3.10 -4.40
CA LYS A 30 -11.54 -3.47 -4.16
C LYS A 30 -12.10 -2.75 -2.94
N HIS A 31 -11.34 -2.70 -1.85
CA HIS A 31 -11.74 -2.01 -0.63
C HIS A 31 -11.96 -0.51 -0.89
N LEU A 32 -11.05 0.13 -1.63
CA LEU A 32 -11.16 1.55 -2.00
C LEU A 32 -12.15 1.83 -3.13
N SER A 33 -12.82 0.81 -3.68
CA SER A 33 -13.73 0.93 -4.84
C SER A 33 -13.11 1.68 -6.03
N ILE A 34 -11.83 1.45 -6.29
CA ILE A 34 -11.10 2.12 -7.37
C ILE A 34 -11.23 1.31 -8.67
N GLU A 35 -11.61 1.99 -9.74
CA GLU A 35 -11.64 1.42 -11.09
C GLU A 35 -10.26 0.93 -11.53
N GLU A 36 -10.22 -0.19 -12.24
CA GLU A 36 -8.97 -0.85 -12.65
C GLU A 36 -8.07 0.06 -13.49
N GLY A 37 -8.62 0.83 -14.43
CA GLY A 37 -7.84 1.76 -15.25
C GLY A 37 -7.11 2.82 -14.41
N LYS A 38 -7.82 3.42 -13.44
CA LYS A 38 -7.25 4.38 -12.49
C LYS A 38 -6.21 3.74 -11.58
N TRP A 39 -6.47 2.51 -11.13
CA TRP A 39 -5.52 1.76 -10.32
C TRP A 39 -4.21 1.53 -11.09
N ASN A 40 -4.29 1.04 -12.32
CA ASN A 40 -3.14 0.73 -13.16
C ASN A 40 -2.33 1.97 -13.53
N ALA A 41 -3.00 3.09 -13.85
CA ALA A 41 -2.34 4.32 -14.27
C ALA A 41 -1.60 5.04 -13.14
N SER A 42 -2.09 4.96 -11.89
CA SER A 42 -1.55 5.83 -10.82
C SER A 42 -1.29 5.12 -9.49
N TYR A 43 -2.15 4.20 -9.05
CA TYR A 43 -2.00 3.55 -7.74
C TYR A 43 -0.93 2.45 -7.79
N ASN A 44 -0.90 1.65 -8.85
CA ASN A 44 0.08 0.57 -9.03
C ASN A 44 1.53 1.10 -8.98
N PRO A 45 1.89 2.14 -9.76
CA PRO A 45 3.23 2.72 -9.68
C PRO A 45 3.55 3.31 -8.30
N THR A 46 2.58 4.00 -7.67
CA THR A 46 2.77 4.55 -6.32
C THR A 46 2.97 3.46 -5.27
N PHE A 47 2.13 2.43 -5.25
CA PHE A 47 2.27 1.28 -4.35
C PHE A 47 3.64 0.62 -4.53
N GLN A 48 4.09 0.46 -5.78
CA GLN A 48 5.41 -0.08 -6.08
C GLN A 48 6.52 0.80 -5.50
N GLY A 49 6.40 2.13 -5.56
CA GLY A 49 7.35 3.07 -4.94
C GLY A 49 7.34 3.06 -3.40
N MET A 50 6.25 2.59 -2.78
CA MET A 50 6.15 2.44 -1.32
C MET A 50 6.81 1.16 -0.79
N ARG A 51 7.20 0.23 -1.66
CA ARG A 51 7.86 -1.03 -1.28
C ARG A 51 9.34 -0.83 -0.95
N LEU A 52 9.81 -1.49 0.10
CA LEU A 52 11.24 -1.56 0.47
C LEU A 52 12.05 -2.36 -0.55
N ASP A 53 11.46 -3.41 -1.10
CA ASP A 53 12.09 -4.40 -1.97
C ASP A 53 11.81 -4.17 -3.46
N GLN A 54 11.55 -2.92 -3.84
CA GLN A 54 11.33 -2.60 -5.24
C GLN A 54 12.64 -2.74 -6.05
N PRO A 55 12.60 -3.27 -7.29
CA PRO A 55 13.79 -3.52 -8.11
C PRO A 55 14.41 -2.23 -8.73
N GLY A 56 14.08 -1.05 -8.18
CA GLY A 56 14.38 0.25 -8.79
C GLY A 56 13.39 0.66 -9.88
N GLY A 57 13.39 1.94 -10.25
CA GLY A 57 12.56 2.49 -11.32
C GLY A 57 11.12 2.87 -10.96
N ALA A 58 10.68 2.67 -9.71
CA ALA A 58 9.37 3.19 -9.29
C ALA A 58 9.40 4.71 -9.11
N PRO A 59 8.22 5.37 -9.25
CA PRO A 59 8.10 6.80 -9.01
C PRO A 59 8.63 7.21 -7.64
N ASN A 60 9.19 8.41 -7.58
CA ASN A 60 9.65 9.00 -6.34
C ASN A 60 8.42 9.36 -5.47
N VAL A 61 8.07 8.49 -4.53
CA VAL A 61 7.08 8.79 -3.49
C VAL A 61 7.72 9.62 -2.38
N ASN A 62 6.91 10.48 -1.74
CA ASN A 62 7.33 11.26 -0.57
C ASN A 62 8.05 10.33 0.43
N GLN A 63 9.17 10.80 1.00
CA GLN A 63 10.04 10.04 1.89
C GLN A 63 9.27 9.31 3.00
N ARG A 64 8.20 9.93 3.52
CA ARG A 64 7.29 9.35 4.52
C ARG A 64 6.63 8.03 4.09
N PHE A 65 6.37 7.84 2.80
CA PHE A 65 5.67 6.65 2.30
C PHE A 65 6.61 5.63 1.66
N ARG A 66 7.92 5.79 1.80
CA ARG A 66 8.89 4.80 1.34
C ARG A 66 9.04 3.67 2.36
N ASN A 67 9.39 2.49 1.88
CA ASN A 67 9.71 1.33 2.72
C ASN A 67 8.57 0.88 3.65
N VAL A 68 7.33 1.15 3.26
CA VAL A 68 6.12 0.82 4.04
C VAL A 68 5.74 -0.64 3.84
N PHE A 69 5.92 -1.16 2.62
CA PHE A 69 5.54 -2.51 2.24
C PHE A 69 6.75 -3.38 1.92
N ARG A 70 6.59 -4.69 2.04
CA ARG A 70 7.49 -5.70 1.45
C ARG A 70 6.67 -6.80 0.79
N GLN A 71 7.25 -7.44 -0.22
CA GLN A 71 6.66 -8.59 -0.87
C GLN A 71 6.98 -9.87 -0.09
N VAL A 72 5.97 -10.72 0.10
CA VAL A 72 6.11 -12.04 0.71
C VAL A 72 6.26 -13.10 -0.38
N LYS A 73 5.45 -13.00 -1.43
CA LYS A 73 5.57 -13.75 -2.70
C LYS A 73 4.92 -12.96 -3.84
N HIS A 74 4.98 -13.48 -5.06
CA HIS A 74 4.40 -12.79 -6.21
C HIS A 74 2.93 -12.39 -5.97
N GLY A 75 2.63 -11.09 -6.05
CA GLY A 75 1.29 -10.53 -5.81
C GLY A 75 0.87 -10.29 -4.36
N GLU A 76 1.58 -10.86 -3.37
CA GLU A 76 1.24 -10.76 -1.94
C GLU A 76 2.24 -9.91 -1.16
N HIS A 77 1.70 -9.05 -0.30
CA HIS A 77 2.45 -8.01 0.40
C HIS A 77 2.08 -7.95 1.87
N THR A 78 3.00 -7.42 2.67
CA THR A 78 2.78 -7.13 4.09
C THR A 78 3.45 -5.82 4.46
N LEU A 79 3.11 -5.27 5.63
CA LEU A 79 3.77 -4.10 6.19
C LEU A 79 5.19 -4.45 6.66
N THR A 80 6.11 -3.49 6.49
CA THR A 80 7.38 -3.49 7.23
C THR A 80 7.14 -3.04 8.68
N GLU A 81 8.15 -3.13 9.55
CA GLU A 81 8.05 -2.56 10.90
C GLU A 81 7.73 -1.06 10.87
N TYR A 82 8.32 -0.32 9.92
CA TYR A 82 7.96 1.08 9.71
C TYR A 82 6.50 1.24 9.26
N GLY A 83 6.04 0.42 8.31
CA GLY A 83 4.66 0.46 7.84
C GLY A 83 3.64 0.17 8.94
N LYS A 84 3.96 -0.75 9.87
CA LYS A 84 3.12 -1.05 11.05
C LYS A 84 3.00 0.13 12.01
N GLN A 85 4.04 0.95 12.13
CA GLN A 85 3.98 2.18 12.93
C GLN A 85 3.16 3.25 12.22
N LEU A 86 3.44 3.48 10.93
CA LEU A 86 2.78 4.51 10.13
C LEU A 86 1.27 4.28 9.99
N ILE A 87 0.83 3.02 9.86
CA ILE A 87 -0.59 2.71 9.64
C ILE A 87 -1.48 3.07 10.84
N GLN A 88 -0.92 3.23 12.04
CA GLN A 88 -1.66 3.68 13.22
C GLN A 88 -2.20 5.12 13.06
N GLU A 89 -1.60 5.93 12.20
CA GLU A 89 -2.07 7.29 11.90
C GLU A 89 -3.28 7.31 10.96
N PHE A 90 -3.68 6.14 10.43
CA PHE A 90 -4.81 5.97 9.51
C PHE A 90 -5.95 5.19 10.16
N ILE A 91 -5.98 5.17 11.50
CA ILE A 91 -7.09 4.71 12.33
C ILE A 91 -8.08 5.86 12.40
N ASP A 92 -9.30 5.64 11.90
CA ASP A 92 -10.48 6.43 12.27
C ASP A 92 -11.15 5.79 13.49
#